data_AF-A0A453EYI6-F1
#
_entry.id   AF-A0A453EYI6-F1
#
_cell.length_a   1.000
_cell.length_b   1.000
_cell.length_c   1.000
_cell.angle_alpha   90.00
_cell.angle_beta   90.00
_cell.angle_gamma   90.00
#
_symmetry.space_group_name_H-M   'P 1'
#
loop_
_entity.id
_entity.type
_entity.pdbx_description
1 polymer ?
#
loop_
_entity_poly.entity_id
_entity_poly.type
_entity_poly.pdbx_seq_one_letter_code
_entity_poly.pdbx_strand_id
1 'polypeptide(L)'
;QVGLKGEAMSLHSLSGSSSVEWGEPVQKQPLTWYKAFFNAPDGDEPLALDMNSMGKGQIWINGQGIGRYWPGYKAPGTCGYCDYRGEYNETKCQTNCGDSSQRWYHVPRPWLNPTGNLLVIFEEIGGDPSEISMVKRTTGSVCADVSEWQPSMTNWRTKDYEKAKVHLQCDHGRKITEIKFASFGTPQGSCGSYSEGGCHAHKSYDIFRKNCINQEHCAVCVVPEVFGGDPCPGTMKRAVVEVMCG
;
A
#
# COMPACT_ATOMS: atom_id res chain seq x y z
N GLN A 1 11.71 -33.95 18.96
CA GLN A 1 10.47 -34.01 18.15
C GLN A 1 10.57 -32.95 17.06
N VAL A 2 10.19 -33.26 15.81
CA VAL A 2 10.18 -32.32 14.69
C VAL A 2 8.74 -31.83 14.48
N GLY A 3 8.55 -30.52 14.35
CA GLY A 3 7.23 -29.90 14.11
C GLY A 3 6.29 -29.88 15.33
N LEU A 4 5.08 -29.37 15.10
CA LEU A 4 4.02 -29.23 16.10
C LEU A 4 3.01 -30.39 16.00
N LYS A 5 2.40 -30.76 17.14
CA LYS A 5 1.32 -31.77 17.13
C LYS A 5 0.17 -31.37 16.20
N GLY A 6 -0.21 -30.10 16.19
CA GLY A 6 -1.25 -29.58 15.30
C GLY A 6 -0.88 -29.67 13.81
N GLU A 7 0.40 -29.59 13.46
CA GLU A 7 0.87 -29.81 12.09
C GLU A 7 0.77 -31.30 11.71
N ALA A 8 1.21 -32.20 12.59
CA ALA A 8 1.10 -33.64 12.37
C ALA A 8 -0.36 -34.10 12.21
N MET A 9 -1.29 -33.41 12.89
CA MET A 9 -2.74 -33.63 12.77
C MET A 9 -3.38 -32.85 11.61
N SER A 10 -2.60 -32.09 10.85
CA SER A 10 -3.07 -31.25 9.74
C SER A 10 -4.23 -30.33 10.11
N LEU A 11 -4.20 -29.69 11.30
CA LEU A 11 -5.30 -28.84 11.80
C LEU A 11 -5.65 -27.67 10.87
N HIS A 12 -4.73 -27.29 9.99
CA HIS A 12 -4.95 -26.28 8.95
C HIS A 12 -5.90 -26.72 7.82
N SER A 13 -6.16 -28.03 7.68
CA SER A 13 -7.09 -28.56 6.70
C SER A 13 -8.48 -28.80 7.29
N LEU A 14 -9.51 -28.87 6.44
CA LEU A 14 -10.89 -29.17 6.87
C LEU A 14 -11.00 -30.54 7.58
N SER A 15 -10.33 -31.56 7.05
CA SER A 15 -10.34 -32.91 7.62
C SER A 15 -9.60 -32.97 8.96
N GLY A 16 -8.40 -32.38 9.04
CA GLY A 16 -7.60 -32.35 10.26
C GLY A 16 -8.23 -31.50 11.36
N SER A 17 -8.84 -30.37 11.02
CA SER A 17 -9.57 -29.51 11.97
C SER A 17 -10.70 -30.25 12.69
N SER A 18 -11.30 -31.26 12.06
CA SER A 18 -12.40 -32.05 12.64
C SER A 18 -11.91 -33.14 13.61
N SER A 19 -10.59 -33.34 13.76
CA SER A 19 -10.00 -34.41 14.59
C SER A 19 -9.73 -34.03 16.05
N VAL A 20 -10.03 -32.79 16.45
CA VAL A 20 -9.83 -32.27 17.80
C VAL A 20 -11.07 -31.57 18.32
N GLU A 21 -11.21 -31.55 19.65
CA GLU A 21 -12.20 -30.73 20.32
C GLU A 21 -11.70 -29.28 20.38
N TRP A 22 -12.48 -28.36 19.82
CA TRP A 22 -12.19 -26.93 19.87
C TRP A 22 -12.92 -26.32 21.07
N GLY A 23 -12.20 -25.51 21.84
CA GLY A 23 -12.77 -24.76 22.97
C GLY A 23 -13.00 -23.29 22.63
N GLU A 24 -13.41 -22.54 23.64
CA GLU A 24 -13.52 -21.08 23.57
C GLU A 24 -12.17 -20.42 23.26
N PRO A 25 -12.15 -19.30 22.53
CA PRO A 25 -10.91 -18.60 22.21
C PRO A 25 -10.26 -18.06 23.48
N VAL A 26 -9.02 -18.46 23.69
CA VAL A 26 -8.13 -17.92 24.74
C VAL A 26 -7.32 -16.76 24.16
N GLN A 27 -7.00 -15.77 24.98
CA GLN A 27 -6.14 -14.65 24.57
C GLN A 27 -4.75 -14.80 25.17
N LYS A 28 -3.74 -14.29 24.45
CA LYS A 28 -2.35 -14.18 24.94
C LYS A 28 -1.75 -15.50 25.43
N GLN A 29 -2.27 -16.62 24.91
CA GLN A 29 -1.75 -17.95 25.20
C GLN A 29 -0.79 -18.40 24.09
N PRO A 30 0.46 -18.76 24.41
CA PRO A 30 1.42 -19.29 23.45
C PRO A 30 0.98 -20.64 22.87
N LEU A 31 1.50 -20.95 21.68
CA LEU A 31 1.29 -22.23 21.00
C LEU A 31 -0.19 -22.61 20.83
N THR A 32 -1.02 -21.65 20.46
CA THR A 32 -2.47 -21.81 20.34
C THR A 32 -2.90 -21.92 18.89
N TRP A 33 -3.85 -22.80 18.60
CA TRP A 33 -4.52 -22.88 17.30
C TRP A 33 -5.88 -22.20 17.39
N TYR A 34 -6.17 -21.32 16.45
CA TYR A 34 -7.48 -20.70 16.27
C TYR A 34 -8.08 -21.12 14.94
N LYS A 35 -9.41 -21.19 14.88
CA LYS A 35 -10.15 -21.33 13.63
C LYS A 35 -11.36 -20.40 13.60
N ALA A 36 -11.76 -20.02 12.41
CA ALA A 36 -13.01 -19.30 12.17
C ALA A 36 -13.58 -19.70 10.79
N PHE A 37 -14.89 -19.51 10.63
CA PHE A 37 -15.55 -19.58 9.33
C PHE A 37 -16.02 -18.19 8.93
N PHE A 38 -15.84 -17.82 7.66
CA PHE A 38 -16.23 -16.50 7.16
C PHE A 38 -16.72 -16.56 5.71
N ASN A 39 -17.52 -15.56 5.34
CA ASN A 39 -17.96 -15.34 3.95
C ASN A 39 -16.99 -14.40 3.25
N ALA A 40 -16.77 -14.60 1.96
CA ALA A 40 -15.89 -13.72 1.20
C ALA A 40 -16.47 -12.29 1.18
N PRO A 41 -15.66 -11.24 1.44
CA PRO A 41 -16.12 -9.87 1.26
C PRO A 41 -16.48 -9.58 -0.19
N ASP A 42 -17.53 -8.79 -0.41
CA ASP A 42 -17.95 -8.34 -1.74
C ASP A 42 -16.85 -7.53 -2.47
N GLY A 43 -17.10 -7.21 -3.74
CA GLY A 43 -16.21 -6.39 -4.57
C GLY A 43 -15.02 -7.14 -5.16
N ASP A 44 -14.09 -6.40 -5.76
CA ASP A 44 -12.92 -6.95 -6.47
C ASP A 44 -11.58 -6.47 -5.88
N GLU A 45 -11.61 -5.62 -4.85
CA GLU A 45 -10.41 -5.02 -4.26
C GLU A 45 -9.50 -6.08 -3.63
N PRO A 46 -8.16 -5.98 -3.71
CA PRO A 46 -7.27 -6.93 -3.05
C PRO A 46 -7.55 -7.03 -1.55
N LEU A 47 -7.46 -8.24 -1.01
CA LEU A 47 -7.76 -8.52 0.40
C LEU A 47 -6.50 -8.78 1.20
N ALA A 48 -6.54 -8.46 2.49
CA ALA A 48 -5.53 -8.88 3.45
C ALA A 48 -6.16 -9.12 4.82
N LEU A 49 -5.49 -9.93 5.65
CA LEU A 49 -5.79 -10.02 7.07
C LEU A 49 -4.97 -8.97 7.83
N ASP A 50 -5.65 -8.16 8.63
CA ASP A 50 -5.00 -7.33 9.65
C ASP A 50 -4.71 -8.19 10.88
N MET A 51 -3.42 -8.42 11.13
CA MET A 51 -2.95 -9.27 12.21
C MET A 51 -2.30 -8.46 13.34
N ASN A 52 -2.50 -7.14 13.41
CA ASN A 52 -1.78 -6.27 14.36
C ASN A 52 -1.95 -6.66 15.84
N SER A 53 -3.07 -7.33 16.18
CA SER A 53 -3.37 -7.82 17.53
C SER A 53 -2.66 -9.15 17.87
N MET A 54 -2.00 -9.76 16.90
CA MET A 54 -1.39 -11.09 17.02
C MET A 54 0.12 -11.00 17.26
N GLY A 55 0.74 -12.13 17.59
CA GLY A 55 2.16 -12.21 17.92
C GLY A 55 3.02 -12.65 16.73
N LYS A 56 3.07 -13.96 16.51
CA LYS A 56 3.84 -14.62 15.45
C LYS A 56 3.22 -15.97 15.14
N GLY A 57 3.27 -16.40 13.88
CA GLY A 57 2.84 -17.75 13.56
C GLY A 57 2.60 -17.99 12.09
N GLN A 58 1.59 -18.79 11.77
CA GLN A 58 1.24 -19.19 10.41
C GLN A 58 -0.28 -19.09 10.17
N ILE A 59 -0.66 -18.74 8.94
CA ILE A 59 -2.06 -18.56 8.52
C ILE A 59 -2.37 -19.50 7.36
N TRP A 60 -3.55 -20.11 7.41
CA TRP A 60 -4.12 -20.88 6.32
C TRP A 60 -5.56 -20.46 6.03
N ILE A 61 -5.92 -20.43 4.76
CA ILE A 61 -7.31 -20.26 4.31
C ILE A 61 -7.65 -21.44 3.39
N ASN A 62 -8.73 -22.16 3.71
CA ASN A 62 -9.18 -23.35 2.97
C ASN A 62 -8.06 -24.39 2.78
N GLY A 63 -7.20 -24.56 3.80
CA GLY A 63 -6.02 -25.44 3.76
C GLY A 63 -4.81 -24.89 2.99
N GLN A 64 -4.94 -23.75 2.30
CA GLN A 64 -3.84 -23.11 1.58
C GLN A 64 -3.05 -22.19 2.51
N GLY A 65 -1.73 -22.33 2.53
CA GLY A 65 -0.86 -21.50 3.35
C GLY A 65 -0.78 -20.07 2.81
N ILE A 66 -1.29 -19.10 3.57
CA ILE A 66 -1.10 -17.67 3.29
C ILE A 66 0.35 -17.27 3.56
N GLY A 67 0.94 -17.81 4.63
CA GLY A 67 2.34 -17.59 4.98
C GLY A 67 2.58 -17.46 6.49
N ARG A 68 3.80 -17.09 6.83
CA ARG A 68 4.18 -16.74 8.20
C ARG A 68 3.76 -15.31 8.50
N TYR A 69 3.30 -15.06 9.72
CA TYR A 69 3.04 -13.72 10.23
C TYR A 69 3.94 -13.40 11.42
N TRP A 70 4.39 -12.16 11.53
CA TRP A 70 5.17 -11.65 12.67
C TRP A 70 4.97 -10.14 12.94
N PRO A 71 3.73 -9.68 13.17
CA PRO A 71 3.43 -8.29 13.50
C PRO A 71 4.01 -7.86 14.85
N GLY A 72 4.29 -8.80 15.76
CA GLY A 72 5.02 -8.49 17.00
C GLY A 72 6.45 -7.98 16.77
N TYR A 73 7.05 -8.27 15.61
CA TYR A 73 8.36 -7.75 15.25
C TYR A 73 8.22 -6.33 14.71
N LYS A 74 8.60 -5.34 15.53
CA LYS A 74 8.55 -3.93 15.14
C LYS A 74 9.70 -3.57 14.21
N ALA A 75 9.40 -2.81 13.17
CA ALA A 75 10.37 -2.38 12.16
C ALA A 75 11.43 -1.48 12.80
N PRO A 76 12.70 -1.92 12.88
CA PRO A 76 13.77 -1.09 13.37
C PRO A 76 14.22 -0.10 12.29
N GLY A 77 14.93 0.95 12.70
CA GLY A 77 15.53 1.90 11.78
C GLY A 77 15.13 3.35 12.07
N THR A 78 15.61 4.24 11.21
CA THR A 78 15.25 5.66 11.24
C THR A 78 14.54 5.99 9.94
N CYS A 79 13.29 6.40 10.06
CA CYS A 79 12.49 6.82 8.92
C CYS A 79 12.45 8.34 8.90
N GLY A 80 12.64 8.94 7.73
CA GLY A 80 12.72 10.37 7.58
C GLY A 80 12.23 10.82 6.21
N TYR A 81 12.37 12.12 5.96
CA TYR A 81 12.09 12.68 4.65
C TYR A 81 13.02 12.05 3.60
N CYS A 82 12.41 11.59 2.50
CA CYS A 82 13.11 11.02 1.35
C CYS A 82 13.06 12.01 0.19
N ASP A 83 14.22 12.25 -0.42
CA ASP A 83 14.34 12.97 -1.69
C ASP A 83 14.81 11.98 -2.77
N TYR A 84 14.12 11.96 -3.91
CA TYR A 84 14.50 11.09 -5.02
C TYR A 84 15.87 11.46 -5.62
N ARG A 85 16.31 12.72 -5.48
CA ARG A 85 17.59 13.23 -6.02
C ARG A 85 18.78 12.70 -5.23
N GLY A 86 19.92 12.59 -5.90
CA GLY A 86 21.16 12.07 -5.32
C GLY A 86 21.21 10.53 -5.31
N GLU A 87 22.37 9.99 -4.93
CA GLU A 87 22.59 8.53 -4.91
C GLU A 87 21.57 7.83 -4.00
N TYR A 88 21.15 6.64 -4.42
CA TYR A 88 20.21 5.81 -3.67
C TYR A 88 20.95 4.75 -2.87
N ASN A 89 20.45 4.47 -1.66
CA ASN A 89 20.76 3.26 -0.92
C ASN A 89 19.47 2.73 -0.26
N GLU A 90 19.51 1.49 0.22
CA GLU A 90 18.38 0.77 0.80
C GLU A 90 17.81 1.39 2.08
N THR A 91 18.52 2.31 2.72
CA THR A 91 18.06 3.02 3.92
C THR A 91 17.52 4.41 3.66
N LYS A 92 17.75 4.97 2.46
CA LYS A 92 17.44 6.37 2.12
C LYS A 92 15.98 6.75 2.29
N CYS A 93 15.07 5.82 1.99
CA CYS A 93 13.63 6.08 1.89
C CYS A 93 12.80 5.05 2.68
N GLN A 94 13.31 4.63 3.84
CA GLN A 94 12.59 3.72 4.73
C GLN A 94 11.34 4.39 5.31
N THR A 95 10.30 3.57 5.50
CA THR A 95 9.01 3.97 6.08
C THR A 95 8.58 2.95 7.13
N ASN A 96 7.53 3.28 7.90
CA ASN A 96 6.93 2.41 8.92
C ASN A 96 7.84 2.04 10.12
N CYS A 97 8.88 2.83 10.42
CA CYS A 97 9.72 2.59 11.59
C CYS A 97 8.90 2.67 12.89
N GLY A 98 9.10 1.70 13.79
CA GLY A 98 8.35 1.58 15.04
C GLY A 98 7.02 0.84 14.93
N ASP A 99 6.46 0.73 13.72
CA ASP A 99 5.27 -0.09 13.46
C ASP A 99 5.60 -1.57 13.31
N SER A 100 4.58 -2.42 13.19
CA SER A 100 4.77 -3.83 12.83
C SER A 100 5.45 -3.95 11.46
N SER A 101 6.56 -4.69 11.40
CA SER A 101 7.32 -4.92 10.16
C SER A 101 6.46 -5.42 9.01
N GLN A 102 5.44 -6.23 9.32
CA GLN A 102 4.31 -6.50 8.45
C GLN A 102 3.03 -6.64 9.29
N ARG A 103 2.05 -5.77 9.04
CA ARG A 103 0.73 -5.79 9.68
C ARG A 103 -0.31 -6.58 8.86
N TRP A 104 -0.30 -6.38 7.55
CA TRP A 104 -1.28 -6.94 6.63
C TRP A 104 -0.72 -8.14 5.84
N TYR A 105 -1.48 -9.22 5.80
CA TYR A 105 -1.11 -10.47 5.15
C TYR A 105 -2.06 -10.74 3.99
N HIS A 106 -1.54 -10.68 2.76
CA HIS A 106 -2.32 -10.73 1.53
C HIS A 106 -3.12 -12.03 1.40
N VAL A 107 -4.41 -11.91 1.05
CA VAL A 107 -5.32 -13.02 0.79
C VAL A 107 -5.75 -12.98 -0.67
N PRO A 108 -5.31 -13.95 -1.51
CA PRO A 108 -5.74 -14.02 -2.89
C PRO A 108 -7.24 -14.30 -2.99
N ARG A 109 -8.00 -13.42 -3.66
CA ARG A 109 -9.44 -13.65 -3.91
C ARG A 109 -9.76 -15.01 -4.53
N PRO A 110 -8.98 -15.55 -5.49
CA PRO A 110 -9.25 -16.87 -6.07
C PRO A 110 -9.18 -18.04 -5.08
N TRP A 111 -8.67 -17.84 -3.86
CA TRP A 111 -8.61 -18.88 -2.82
C TRP A 111 -9.88 -18.91 -1.96
N LEU A 112 -10.80 -17.96 -2.16
CA LEU A 112 -12.03 -17.84 -1.41
C LEU A 112 -13.22 -18.42 -2.17
N ASN A 113 -14.05 -19.15 -1.44
CA ASN A 113 -15.42 -19.46 -1.82
C ASN A 113 -16.35 -18.30 -1.41
N PRO A 114 -17.54 -18.15 -2.01
CA PRO A 114 -18.50 -17.13 -1.60
C PRO A 114 -18.84 -17.18 -0.10
N THR A 115 -19.00 -18.39 0.44
CA THR A 115 -19.36 -18.62 1.85
C THR A 115 -18.59 -19.79 2.45
N GLY A 116 -18.46 -19.84 3.77
CA GLY A 116 -17.94 -21.01 4.48
C GLY A 116 -16.43 -21.23 4.33
N ASN A 117 -15.67 -20.16 4.14
CA ASN A 117 -14.20 -20.25 4.11
C ASN A 117 -13.66 -20.58 5.49
N LEU A 118 -12.76 -21.55 5.57
CA LEU A 118 -12.07 -21.92 6.80
C LEU A 118 -10.80 -21.09 6.94
N LEU A 119 -10.72 -20.25 7.98
CA LEU A 119 -9.48 -19.62 8.44
C LEU A 119 -8.91 -20.46 9.57
N VAL A 120 -7.63 -20.84 9.48
CA VAL A 120 -6.88 -21.47 10.58
C VAL A 120 -5.62 -20.67 10.84
N ILE A 121 -5.33 -20.41 12.11
CA ILE A 121 -4.16 -19.67 12.55
C ILE A 121 -3.47 -20.47 13.63
N PHE A 122 -2.16 -20.64 13.48
CA PHE A 122 -1.31 -21.05 14.58
C PHE A 122 -0.60 -19.82 15.15
N GLU A 123 -0.80 -19.54 16.43
CA GLU A 123 -0.17 -18.45 17.18
C GLU A 123 0.91 -19.00 18.13
N GLU A 124 2.15 -18.61 17.88
CA GLU A 124 3.33 -19.10 18.56
C GLU A 124 3.58 -18.40 19.90
N ILE A 125 3.36 -17.08 19.97
CA ILE A 125 3.76 -16.25 21.11
C ILE A 125 2.55 -15.92 22.00
N GLY A 126 1.45 -15.50 21.38
CA GLY A 126 0.24 -15.07 22.06
C GLY A 126 -0.28 -13.76 21.48
N GLY A 127 -1.57 -13.73 21.19
CA GLY A 127 -2.27 -12.59 20.58
C GLY A 127 -3.73 -12.54 20.99
N ASP A 128 -4.43 -11.52 20.51
CA ASP A 128 -5.88 -11.40 20.65
C ASP A 128 -6.57 -11.69 19.31
N PRO A 129 -7.19 -12.88 19.15
CA PRO A 129 -7.84 -13.26 17.90
C PRO A 129 -9.13 -12.48 17.61
N SER A 130 -9.71 -11.78 18.59
CA SER A 130 -10.98 -11.07 18.42
C SER A 130 -10.88 -9.81 17.55
N GLU A 131 -9.67 -9.25 17.45
CA GLU A 131 -9.37 -8.04 16.68
C GLU A 131 -8.85 -8.35 15.26
N ILE A 132 -8.72 -9.64 14.90
CA ILE A 132 -8.34 -10.03 13.55
C ILE A 132 -9.48 -9.64 12.60
N SER A 133 -9.13 -8.92 11.53
CA SER A 133 -10.12 -8.49 10.54
C SER A 133 -9.63 -8.69 9.11
N MET A 134 -10.58 -8.90 8.21
CA MET A 134 -10.32 -8.87 6.77
C MET A 134 -10.46 -7.41 6.30
N VAL A 135 -9.43 -6.91 5.62
CA VAL A 135 -9.40 -5.55 5.09
C VAL A 135 -9.32 -5.56 3.57
N LYS A 136 -9.93 -4.54 2.96
CA LYS A 136 -9.83 -4.27 1.53
C LYS A 136 -8.78 -3.22 1.28
N ARG A 137 -7.90 -3.45 0.30
CA ARG A 137 -6.94 -2.45 -0.15
C ARG A 137 -7.58 -1.56 -1.21
N THR A 138 -7.75 -0.29 -0.89
CA THR A 138 -8.20 0.75 -1.83
C THR A 138 -7.17 1.86 -1.91
N THR A 139 -6.83 2.30 -3.12
CA THR A 139 -6.02 3.50 -3.30
C THR A 139 -6.86 4.75 -3.00
N GLY A 140 -6.54 5.45 -1.91
CA GLY A 140 -7.26 6.64 -1.47
C GLY A 140 -6.88 7.87 -2.29
N SER A 141 -5.65 8.37 -2.08
CA SER A 141 -5.05 9.41 -2.90
C SER A 141 -3.79 8.91 -3.60
N VAL A 142 -3.51 9.47 -4.77
CA VAL A 142 -2.30 9.24 -5.56
C VAL A 142 -1.57 10.56 -5.70
N CYS A 143 -0.27 10.57 -5.43
CA CYS A 143 0.56 11.77 -5.52
C CYS A 143 1.69 11.59 -6.52
N ALA A 144 2.14 12.70 -7.10
CA ALA A 144 3.37 12.78 -7.88
C ALA A 144 4.11 14.09 -7.58
N ASP A 145 5.44 14.01 -7.52
CA ASP A 145 6.36 15.15 -7.37
C ASP A 145 7.49 14.99 -8.39
N VAL A 146 7.50 15.88 -9.39
CA VAL A 146 8.40 15.79 -10.53
C VAL A 146 9.05 17.15 -10.78
N SER A 147 10.38 17.21 -10.80
CA SER A 147 11.11 18.44 -11.12
C SER A 147 11.18 18.68 -12.63
N GLU A 148 11.15 19.95 -13.07
CA GLU A 148 11.19 20.30 -14.50
C GLU A 148 12.49 19.86 -15.21
N TRP A 149 13.59 19.73 -14.47
CA TRP A 149 14.89 19.26 -14.97
C TRP A 149 15.06 17.75 -14.91
N GLN A 150 14.04 17.01 -14.48
CA GLN A 150 14.14 15.56 -14.40
C GLN A 150 14.25 14.96 -15.81
N PRO A 151 15.36 14.30 -16.16
CA PRO A 151 15.45 13.62 -17.43
C PRO A 151 14.46 12.44 -17.46
N SER A 152 13.54 12.41 -18.41
CA SER A 152 12.71 11.23 -18.67
C SER A 152 13.40 10.39 -19.72
N MET A 153 14.09 9.32 -19.31
CA MET A 153 14.82 8.46 -20.24
C MET A 153 13.84 7.53 -20.97
N THR A 154 13.75 7.66 -22.29
CA THR A 154 12.89 6.79 -23.11
C THR A 154 13.61 5.51 -23.51
N ASN A 155 14.92 5.57 -23.67
CA ASN A 155 15.74 4.41 -24.02
C ASN A 155 17.15 4.52 -23.44
N TRP A 156 17.50 3.56 -22.58
CA TRP A 156 18.79 3.54 -21.90
C TRP A 156 19.97 3.27 -22.85
N ARG A 157 19.72 2.62 -24.00
CA ARG A 157 20.77 2.28 -24.97
C ARG A 157 21.17 3.47 -25.82
N THR A 158 20.20 4.27 -26.24
CA THR A 158 20.44 5.48 -27.06
C THR A 158 20.65 6.72 -26.21
N LYS A 159 20.35 6.66 -24.90
CA LYS A 159 20.37 7.81 -23.98
C LYS A 159 19.47 8.95 -24.48
N ASP A 160 18.33 8.58 -25.07
CA ASP A 160 17.31 9.54 -25.49
C ASP A 160 16.53 10.02 -24.26
N TYR A 161 16.41 11.34 -24.16
CA TYR A 161 15.72 12.00 -23.06
C TYR A 161 14.53 12.80 -23.58
N GLU A 162 13.38 12.57 -22.97
CA GLU A 162 12.18 13.38 -23.11
C GLU A 162 12.03 14.37 -21.96
N LYS A 163 11.14 15.34 -22.17
CA LYS A 163 10.66 16.24 -21.13
C LYS A 163 10.02 15.44 -19.99
N ALA A 164 10.27 15.87 -18.76
CA ALA A 164 9.66 15.29 -17.57
C ALA A 164 8.13 15.26 -17.69
N LYS A 165 7.52 14.18 -17.19
CA LYS A 165 6.06 14.00 -17.13
C LYS A 165 5.66 13.54 -15.74
N VAL A 166 4.58 14.10 -15.25
CA VAL A 166 3.81 13.52 -14.15
C VAL A 166 2.99 12.38 -14.71
N HIS A 167 3.03 11.22 -14.05
CA HIS A 167 2.19 10.05 -14.35
C HIS A 167 1.29 9.76 -13.15
N LEU A 168 -0.02 9.67 -13.39
CA LEU A 168 -1.01 9.33 -12.37
C LEU A 168 -1.83 8.15 -12.86
N GLN A 169 -2.13 7.22 -11.95
CA GLN A 169 -2.94 6.04 -12.24
C GLN A 169 -3.71 5.61 -10.99
N CYS A 170 -5.00 5.38 -11.15
CA CYS A 170 -5.87 4.78 -10.15
C CYS A 170 -5.88 3.24 -10.27
N ASP A 171 -6.41 2.58 -9.24
CA ASP A 171 -6.69 1.14 -9.31
C ASP A 171 -7.68 0.82 -10.44
N HIS A 172 -7.63 -0.42 -10.92
CA HIS A 172 -8.49 -0.88 -12.00
C HIS A 172 -9.97 -0.63 -11.69
N GLY A 173 -10.69 -0.06 -12.67
CA GLY A 173 -12.11 0.27 -12.55
C GLY A 173 -12.41 1.56 -11.78
N ARG A 174 -11.40 2.24 -11.23
CA ARG A 174 -11.55 3.53 -10.55
C ARG A 174 -11.03 4.66 -11.41
N LYS A 175 -11.56 5.87 -11.20
CA LYS A 175 -11.19 7.05 -11.96
C LYS A 175 -10.73 8.15 -11.03
N ILE A 176 -9.90 9.05 -11.55
CA ILE A 176 -9.55 10.27 -10.84
C ILE A 176 -10.81 11.13 -10.76
N THR A 177 -11.31 11.38 -9.55
CA THR A 177 -12.54 12.14 -9.30
C THR A 177 -12.28 13.57 -8.87
N GLU A 178 -11.14 13.81 -8.23
CA GLU A 178 -10.81 15.12 -7.66
C GLU A 178 -9.30 15.37 -7.70
N ILE A 179 -8.93 16.63 -7.93
CA ILE A 179 -7.56 17.12 -7.72
C ILE A 179 -7.53 17.80 -6.36
N LYS A 180 -6.96 17.12 -5.36
CA LYS A 180 -6.87 17.61 -3.98
C LYS A 180 -5.82 18.71 -3.82
N PHE A 181 -4.71 18.60 -4.55
CA PHE A 181 -3.67 19.62 -4.60
C PHE A 181 -2.98 19.61 -5.96
N ALA A 182 -2.59 20.77 -6.47
CA ALA A 182 -1.71 20.90 -7.63
C ALA A 182 -0.90 22.19 -7.57
N SER A 183 0.40 22.10 -7.82
CA SER A 183 1.28 23.26 -7.90
C SER A 183 2.45 23.00 -8.86
N PHE A 184 2.65 23.90 -9.82
CA PHE A 184 3.90 24.03 -10.56
C PHE A 184 4.66 25.25 -10.04
N GLY A 185 5.76 25.02 -9.33
CA GLY A 185 6.47 26.08 -8.62
C GLY A 185 7.41 25.53 -7.54
N THR A 186 7.33 26.08 -6.33
CA THR A 186 8.13 25.66 -5.17
C THR A 186 7.27 25.10 -4.02
N PRO A 187 6.38 24.10 -4.26
CA PRO A 187 5.52 23.55 -3.22
C PRO A 187 6.32 22.94 -2.07
N GLN A 188 5.70 22.86 -0.89
CA GLN A 188 6.27 22.29 0.33
C GLN A 188 5.42 21.12 0.83
N GLY A 189 5.96 20.35 1.79
CA GLY A 189 5.29 19.20 2.39
C GLY A 189 5.51 17.90 1.63
N SER A 190 4.70 16.89 1.97
CA SER A 190 4.70 15.55 1.37
C SER A 190 3.28 15.12 1.00
N CYS A 191 3.13 14.00 0.28
CA CYS A 191 1.84 13.45 -0.10
C CYS A 191 0.86 13.41 1.08
N GLY A 192 -0.31 14.06 0.92
CA GLY A 192 -1.31 14.22 1.98
C GLY A 192 -1.21 15.52 2.78
N SER A 193 -0.09 16.25 2.71
CA SER A 193 0.21 17.46 3.47
C SER A 193 0.84 18.59 2.63
N TYR A 194 0.65 18.54 1.31
CA TYR A 194 1.22 19.54 0.42
C TYR A 194 0.67 20.94 0.67
N SER A 195 1.53 21.94 0.49
CA SER A 195 1.17 23.35 0.51
C SER A 195 1.87 24.12 -0.59
N GLU A 196 1.29 25.26 -0.99
CA GLU A 196 1.95 26.18 -1.90
C GLU A 196 3.18 26.81 -1.23
N GLY A 197 4.24 27.02 -2.01
CA GLY A 197 5.40 27.78 -1.56
C GLY A 197 5.40 29.20 -2.11
N GLY A 198 6.56 29.86 -2.06
CA GLY A 198 6.70 31.25 -2.54
C GLY A 198 6.55 31.43 -4.05
N CYS A 199 6.50 30.35 -4.83
CA CYS A 199 6.25 30.37 -6.26
C CYS A 199 5.18 29.34 -6.64
N HIS A 200 4.17 29.78 -7.40
CA HIS A 200 3.06 28.97 -7.87
C HIS A 200 2.53 29.49 -9.20
N ALA A 201 2.38 28.61 -10.20
CA ALA A 201 1.76 28.97 -11.47
C ALA A 201 0.23 28.99 -11.36
N HIS A 202 -0.41 30.08 -11.80
CA HIS A 202 -1.86 30.26 -11.71
C HIS A 202 -2.71 29.17 -12.41
N LYS A 203 -2.16 28.46 -13.41
CA LYS A 203 -2.87 27.34 -14.09
C LYS A 203 -2.45 25.95 -13.57
N SER A 204 -1.86 25.88 -12.37
CA SER A 204 -1.40 24.61 -11.79
C SER A 204 -2.51 23.55 -11.74
N TYR A 205 -3.73 23.93 -11.37
CA TYR A 205 -4.87 23.01 -11.30
C TYR A 205 -5.51 22.71 -12.65
N ASP A 206 -5.54 23.69 -13.56
CA ASP A 206 -6.34 23.63 -14.79
C ASP A 206 -5.98 22.44 -15.67
N ILE A 207 -4.68 22.18 -15.84
CA ILE A 207 -4.22 21.10 -16.71
C ILE A 207 -4.58 19.71 -16.15
N PHE A 208 -4.45 19.51 -14.85
CA PHE A 208 -4.81 18.25 -14.21
C PHE A 208 -6.33 18.05 -14.20
N ARG A 209 -7.10 19.11 -13.93
CA ARG A 209 -8.57 19.07 -14.04
C ARG A 209 -9.03 18.70 -15.44
N LYS A 210 -8.38 19.26 -16.46
CA LYS A 210 -8.71 18.99 -17.86
C LYS A 210 -8.35 17.58 -18.32
N ASN A 211 -7.16 17.10 -17.96
CA ASN A 211 -6.60 15.87 -18.54
C ASN A 211 -6.76 14.63 -17.67
N CYS A 212 -6.98 14.77 -16.36
CA CYS A 212 -6.97 13.65 -15.42
C CYS A 212 -8.35 13.29 -14.88
N ILE A 213 -9.25 14.26 -14.67
CA ILE A 213 -10.59 13.98 -14.15
C ILE A 213 -11.35 13.04 -15.08
N ASN A 214 -12.03 12.04 -14.50
CA ASN A 214 -12.74 10.95 -15.18
C ASN A 214 -11.85 10.00 -15.99
N GLN A 215 -10.52 10.06 -15.82
CA GLN A 215 -9.58 9.11 -16.40
C GLN A 215 -9.07 8.15 -15.32
N GLU A 216 -8.85 6.89 -15.70
CA GLU A 216 -8.15 5.90 -14.84
C GLU A 216 -6.65 6.22 -14.76
N HIS A 217 -6.08 6.75 -15.84
CA HIS A 217 -4.68 7.18 -15.91
C HIS A 217 -4.56 8.49 -16.69
N CYS A 218 -3.57 9.31 -16.34
CA CYS A 218 -3.22 10.50 -17.10
C CYS A 218 -1.72 10.80 -17.01
N ALA A 219 -1.23 11.58 -17.98
CA ALA A 219 0.12 12.11 -17.94
C ALA A 219 0.14 13.60 -18.30
N VAL A 220 0.97 14.39 -17.61
CA VAL A 220 1.11 15.84 -17.83
C VAL A 220 2.58 16.20 -17.94
N CYS A 221 2.96 16.85 -19.05
CA CYS A 221 4.32 17.34 -19.25
C CYS A 221 4.66 18.46 -18.28
N VAL A 222 5.84 18.38 -17.66
CA VAL A 222 6.33 19.35 -16.67
C VAL A 222 7.14 20.43 -17.39
N VAL A 223 6.44 21.33 -18.07
CA VAL A 223 7.04 22.49 -18.75
C VAL A 223 6.20 23.76 -18.55
N PRO A 224 6.83 24.96 -18.52
CA PRO A 224 6.14 26.21 -18.22
C PRO A 224 4.91 26.49 -19.11
N GLU A 225 4.96 26.14 -20.39
CA GLU A 225 3.87 26.43 -21.34
C GLU A 225 2.56 25.73 -20.95
N VAL A 226 2.67 24.56 -20.31
CA VAL A 226 1.52 23.77 -19.85
C VAL A 226 0.82 24.45 -18.66
N PHE A 227 1.57 25.19 -17.84
CA PHE A 227 1.08 25.84 -16.62
C PHE A 227 0.85 27.35 -16.77
N GLY A 228 0.84 27.86 -18.01
CA GLY A 228 0.54 29.26 -18.30
C GLY A 228 1.75 30.20 -18.23
N GLY A 229 2.96 29.67 -18.31
CA GLY A 229 4.22 30.43 -18.32
C GLY A 229 5.15 30.05 -17.17
N ASP A 230 6.31 30.70 -17.09
CA ASP A 230 7.24 30.54 -15.97
C ASP A 230 6.81 31.42 -14.79
N PRO A 231 6.32 30.85 -13.67
CA PRO A 231 5.89 31.64 -12.51
C PRO A 231 7.05 32.29 -11.74
N CYS A 232 8.28 31.79 -11.88
CA CYS A 232 9.45 32.31 -11.17
C CYS A 232 10.75 32.01 -11.95
N PRO A 233 11.12 32.90 -12.90
CA PRO A 233 12.36 32.74 -13.67
C PRO A 233 13.59 32.60 -12.79
N GLY A 234 14.52 31.72 -13.19
CA GLY A 234 15.75 31.45 -12.44
C GLY A 234 15.56 30.56 -11.19
N THR A 235 14.32 30.19 -10.86
CA THR A 235 14.02 29.26 -9.77
C THR A 235 13.64 27.89 -10.35
N MET A 236 14.22 26.82 -9.79
CA MET A 236 13.86 25.44 -10.15
C MET A 236 12.42 25.17 -9.71
N LYS A 237 11.60 24.70 -10.66
CA LYS A 237 10.19 24.38 -10.41
C LYS A 237 9.94 22.87 -10.38
N ARG A 238 8.94 22.49 -9.59
CA ARG A 238 8.42 21.13 -9.49
C ARG A 238 6.93 21.14 -9.77
N ALA A 239 6.45 20.16 -10.52
CA ALA A 239 5.03 19.83 -10.62
C ALA A 239 4.69 18.81 -9.53
N VAL A 240 3.93 19.26 -8.54
CA VAL A 240 3.40 18.42 -7.47
C VAL A 240 1.89 18.35 -7.59
N VAL A 241 1.34 17.15 -7.52
CA VAL A 241 -0.11 16.92 -7.60
C VAL A 241 -0.51 15.79 -6.65
N GLU A 242 -1.67 15.95 -6.03
CA GLU A 242 -2.37 14.91 -5.27
C GLU A 242 -3.80 14.80 -5.82
N VAL A 243 -4.20 13.57 -6.16
CA VAL A 243 -5.52 13.27 -6.72
C VAL A 243 -6.24 12.23 -5.89
N MET A 244 -7.57 12.27 -5.89
CA MET A 244 -8.42 11.25 -5.29
C MET A 244 -8.93 10.30 -6.37
N CYS A 245 -8.86 9.00 -6.08
CA CYS A 245 -9.45 7.97 -6.92
C CYS A 245 -10.82 7.59 -6.34
N GLY A 246 -11.85 7.60 -7.20
CA GLY A 246 -13.23 7.23 -6.91
C GLY A 246 -13.63 6.00 -7.70
#